data_AF-A0AA51HHI3-F1
#
_entry.id   AF-A0AA51HHI3-F1
#
_cell.length_a   1.000
_cell.length_b   1.000
_cell.length_c   1.000
_cell.angle_alpha   90.00
_cell.angle_beta   90.00
_cell.angle_gamma   90.00
#
_symmetry.space_group_name_H-M   'P 1'
#
loop_
_entity.id
_entity.type
_entity.pdbx_description
1 polymer ?
#
loop_
_entity_poly.entity_id
_entity_poly.type
_entity_poly.pdbx_seq_one_letter_code
_entity_poly.pdbx_strand_id
1 'polypeptide(L)'
;MKKQIIMLLTCILSGCLLFTACRKEDKKDPVTQTGETIDNSMEADTSETEEQTGNTTQEYISEKEALKNIQDIVGERGYNFELLDNNLTIDDETYYLYQVSDSIGPFKPGVLVNKITGELFCYYSDGSIAAFSEHPLYVDPDITEQTGADVISQQDALDRLRGIQAKDLGLPKELSEYSIDFDGWTTNVNDVECYGINVYAESEKQMTVIGQFYVALDGSSMFKYDSEADDIVAIKVK
;
A
#
# COMPACT_ATOMS: atom_id res chain seq x y z
N MET A 1 -28.96 -46.13 11.24
CA MET A 1 -29.82 -45.15 11.96
C MET A 1 -29.37 -43.77 11.52
N LYS A 2 -30.24 -42.93 10.93
CA LYS A 2 -30.71 -41.65 11.51
C LYS A 2 -29.66 -40.93 12.38
N LYS A 3 -29.27 -39.69 12.11
CA LYS A 3 -30.10 -38.54 11.68
C LYS A 3 -29.51 -37.76 10.50
N GLN A 4 -30.38 -37.14 9.70
CA GLN A 4 -30.04 -35.98 8.86
C GLN A 4 -30.15 -34.72 9.72
N ILE A 5 -29.34 -33.70 9.44
CA ILE A 5 -29.53 -32.33 9.96
C ILE A 5 -29.96 -31.47 8.79
N ILE A 6 -31.20 -30.98 8.84
CA ILE A 6 -31.74 -29.98 7.93
C ILE A 6 -31.59 -28.64 8.65
N MET A 7 -30.72 -27.75 8.17
CA MET A 7 -30.68 -26.37 8.64
C MET A 7 -31.47 -25.49 7.68
N LEU A 8 -32.71 -25.20 8.08
CA LEU A 8 -33.62 -24.32 7.38
C LEU A 8 -33.37 -22.87 7.84
N LEU A 9 -32.98 -21.97 6.94
CA LEU A 9 -32.94 -20.54 7.22
C LEU A 9 -33.90 -19.83 6.27
N THR A 10 -34.99 -19.26 6.81
CA THR A 10 -36.01 -18.57 6.05
C THR A 10 -36.27 -17.17 6.61
N CYS A 11 -36.54 -16.26 5.69
CA CYS A 11 -36.78 -14.82 5.81
C CYS A 11 -37.25 -14.29 7.17
N ILE A 12 -36.57 -13.23 7.64
CA ILE A 12 -37.24 -12.14 8.36
C ILE A 12 -37.37 -10.97 7.37
N LEU A 13 -38.57 -10.40 7.29
CA LEU A 13 -38.96 -9.31 6.40
C LEU A 13 -39.06 -7.99 7.15
N SER A 14 -39.03 -6.90 6.38
CA SER A 14 -39.46 -5.55 6.76
C SER A 14 -38.53 -4.73 7.67
N GLY A 15 -38.32 -3.45 7.42
CA GLY A 15 -38.74 -2.69 6.23
C GLY A 15 -38.60 -1.18 6.35
N CYS A 16 -38.54 -0.53 5.18
CA CYS A 16 -38.86 0.87 4.89
C CYS A 16 -38.35 1.98 5.84
N LEU A 17 -37.62 2.93 5.24
CA LEU A 17 -38.21 4.27 5.07
C LEU A 17 -37.70 4.92 3.77
N LEU A 18 -38.56 5.69 3.13
CA LEU A 18 -38.30 6.40 1.88
C LEU A 18 -38.07 7.89 2.19
N PHE A 19 -37.09 8.51 1.54
CA PHE A 19 -37.07 9.97 1.38
C PHE A 19 -37.09 10.33 -0.11
N THR A 20 -38.27 10.73 -0.56
CA THR A 20 -38.52 11.21 -1.93
C THR A 20 -38.03 12.63 -2.14
N ALA A 21 -37.50 12.87 -3.34
CA ALA A 21 -37.00 14.15 -3.83
C ALA A 21 -37.87 15.40 -3.55
N CYS A 22 -37.19 16.54 -3.39
CA CYS A 22 -37.74 17.85 -3.77
C CYS A 22 -37.02 18.38 -5.02
N ARG A 23 -37.65 18.23 -6.18
CA ARG A 23 -37.26 18.90 -7.44
C ARG A 23 -37.85 20.32 -7.46
N LYS A 24 -37.05 21.30 -7.87
CA LYS A 24 -37.60 22.52 -8.48
C LYS A 24 -36.63 23.12 -9.49
N GLU A 25 -37.09 23.26 -10.73
CA GLU A 25 -36.51 24.15 -11.74
C GLU A 25 -36.95 25.62 -11.41
N ASP A 26 -36.51 26.70 -12.06
CA ASP A 26 -36.32 26.87 -13.51
C ASP A 26 -35.75 28.27 -13.86
N LYS A 27 -35.07 28.38 -15.02
CA LYS A 27 -34.97 29.52 -15.97
C LYS A 27 -34.47 30.95 -15.57
N LYS A 28 -33.38 31.34 -16.29
CA LYS A 28 -33.22 32.54 -17.18
C LYS A 28 -33.05 33.97 -16.63
N ASP A 29 -31.90 34.58 -16.94
CA ASP A 29 -31.66 35.52 -18.08
C ASP A 29 -32.72 36.59 -18.45
N PRO A 30 -32.34 37.77 -19.01
CA PRO A 30 -31.04 38.50 -18.94
C PRO A 30 -31.14 40.07 -18.97
N VAL A 31 -29.98 40.77 -19.03
CA VAL A 31 -29.68 42.18 -19.49
C VAL A 31 -30.54 43.39 -19.02
N THR A 32 -29.92 44.49 -18.57
CA THR A 32 -29.72 45.81 -19.28
C THR A 32 -29.67 47.08 -18.39
N GLN A 33 -28.77 48.01 -18.76
CA GLN A 33 -28.91 49.49 -18.80
C GLN A 33 -28.58 50.41 -17.59
N THR A 34 -27.33 50.92 -17.61
CA THR A 34 -26.94 52.33 -17.90
C THR A 34 -27.08 53.47 -16.85
N GLY A 35 -26.03 54.32 -16.84
CA GLY A 35 -25.79 55.50 -16.00
C GLY A 35 -24.30 55.48 -15.58
N GLU A 36 -23.33 56.23 -16.13
CA GLU A 36 -23.27 57.65 -16.55
C GLU A 36 -23.68 58.61 -15.41
N THR A 37 -22.82 59.52 -14.90
CA THR A 37 -21.37 59.75 -15.14
C THR A 37 -20.72 60.29 -13.82
N ILE A 38 -19.56 60.97 -13.66
CA ILE A 38 -18.72 61.85 -14.50
C ILE A 38 -17.22 61.63 -14.16
N ASP A 39 -16.33 61.97 -15.10
CA ASP A 39 -14.87 62.15 -15.03
C ASP A 39 -14.37 63.06 -13.87
N ASN A 40 -13.15 62.80 -13.37
CA ASN A 40 -12.20 63.90 -13.09
C ASN A 40 -10.72 63.45 -13.15
N SER A 41 -10.03 63.84 -14.23
CA SER A 41 -8.59 63.65 -14.49
C SER A 41 -7.64 64.16 -13.37
N MET A 42 -6.51 63.45 -13.20
CA MET A 42 -5.18 64.07 -13.10
C MET A 42 -4.06 63.06 -13.43
N GLU A 43 -3.14 63.43 -14.32
CA GLU A 43 -1.88 62.71 -14.54
C GLU A 43 -0.90 63.01 -13.41
N ALA A 44 -0.19 61.99 -12.93
CA ALA A 44 0.98 62.14 -12.07
C ALA A 44 2.03 61.10 -12.49
N ASP A 45 3.06 61.55 -13.19
CA ASP A 45 4.26 60.75 -13.47
C ASP A 45 4.94 60.40 -12.14
N THR A 46 5.10 59.11 -11.87
CA THR A 46 5.94 58.60 -10.80
C THR A 46 6.54 57.28 -11.27
N SER A 47 7.83 57.34 -11.62
CA SER A 47 8.66 56.18 -11.92
C SER A 47 8.88 55.35 -10.65
N GLU A 48 7.94 54.46 -10.33
CA GLU A 48 8.18 53.40 -9.35
C GLU A 48 9.19 52.41 -9.94
N THR A 49 10.23 52.14 -9.17
CA THR A 49 11.29 51.21 -9.57
C THR A 49 10.73 49.79 -9.58
N GLU A 50 10.94 49.06 -10.67
CA GLU A 50 10.70 47.62 -10.70
C GLU A 50 11.63 46.93 -9.69
N GLU A 51 11.13 46.71 -8.46
CA GLU A 51 11.69 45.67 -7.60
C GLU A 51 11.44 44.33 -8.29
N GLN A 52 12.46 43.87 -9.04
CA GLN A 52 12.60 42.47 -9.40
C GLN A 52 12.81 41.64 -8.13
N THR A 53 11.73 41.47 -7.37
CA THR A 53 11.61 40.37 -6.41
C THR A 53 11.79 39.11 -7.23
N GLY A 54 12.97 38.49 -7.12
CA GLY A 54 13.33 37.33 -7.90
C GLY A 54 12.37 36.20 -7.56
N ASN A 55 11.36 36.00 -8.42
CA ASN A 55 10.41 34.91 -8.31
C ASN A 55 11.13 33.61 -8.71
N THR A 56 11.99 33.13 -7.82
CA THR A 56 12.56 31.78 -7.87
C THR A 56 11.40 30.83 -7.70
N THR A 57 10.80 30.41 -8.81
CA THR A 57 9.79 29.36 -8.84
C THR A 57 10.41 28.11 -8.22
N GLN A 58 10.10 27.88 -6.94
CA GLN A 58 10.64 26.78 -6.16
C GLN A 58 10.07 25.49 -6.74
N GLU A 59 10.91 24.76 -7.46
CA GLU A 59 10.50 23.57 -8.20
C GLU A 59 10.18 22.47 -7.19
N TYR A 60 8.92 22.03 -7.18
CA TYR A 60 8.43 20.95 -6.33
C TYR A 60 8.34 19.65 -7.14
N ILE A 61 8.81 18.55 -6.55
CA ILE A 61 8.58 17.22 -7.11
C ILE A 61 7.08 16.92 -7.16
N SER A 62 6.65 16.18 -8.18
CA SER A 62 5.26 15.76 -8.30
C SER A 62 4.88 14.72 -7.25
N GLU A 63 3.58 14.61 -6.98
CA GLU A 63 2.98 13.54 -6.16
C GLU A 63 3.49 12.14 -6.58
N LYS A 64 3.63 11.92 -7.89
CA LYS A 64 4.14 10.66 -8.46
C LYS A 64 5.61 10.41 -8.13
N GLU A 65 6.46 11.43 -8.15
CA GLU A 65 7.87 11.31 -7.77
C GLU A 65 8.00 11.11 -6.25
N ALA A 66 7.18 11.80 -5.46
CA ALA A 66 7.11 11.60 -4.02
C ALA A 66 6.70 10.16 -3.65
N LEU A 67 5.68 9.60 -4.33
CA LEU A 67 5.29 8.20 -4.16
C LEU A 67 6.42 7.25 -4.58
N LYS A 68 7.10 7.52 -5.70
CA LYS A 68 8.23 6.70 -6.18
C LYS A 68 9.36 6.66 -5.15
N ASN A 69 9.70 7.80 -4.52
CA ASN A 69 10.76 7.84 -3.51
C ASN A 69 10.46 6.92 -2.31
N ILE A 70 9.20 6.80 -1.90
CA ILE A 70 8.77 5.83 -0.87
C ILE A 70 8.90 4.40 -1.41
N GLN A 71 8.40 4.14 -2.62
CA GLN A 71 8.40 2.81 -3.25
C GLN A 71 9.82 2.27 -3.55
N ASP A 72 10.79 3.15 -3.80
CA ASP A 72 12.20 2.79 -4.02
C ASP A 72 12.90 2.24 -2.76
N ILE A 73 12.33 2.46 -1.57
CA ILE A 73 12.85 1.97 -0.29
C ILE A 73 11.93 0.91 0.34
N VAL A 74 10.61 1.07 0.22
CA VAL A 74 9.59 0.18 0.82
C VAL A 74 9.21 -0.99 -0.11
N GLY A 75 9.39 -0.83 -1.42
CA GLY A 75 8.87 -1.73 -2.45
C GLY A 75 7.42 -1.43 -2.84
N GLU A 76 7.05 -1.82 -4.07
CA GLU A 76 5.71 -1.56 -4.64
C GLU A 76 4.64 -2.61 -4.28
N ARG A 77 5.05 -3.82 -3.86
CA ARG A 77 4.15 -5.00 -3.80
C ARG A 77 3.67 -5.29 -2.38
N GLY A 78 2.41 -5.66 -2.24
CA GLY A 78 1.75 -5.92 -0.95
C GLY A 78 1.22 -4.66 -0.25
N TYR A 79 1.78 -3.48 -0.56
CA TYR A 79 1.43 -2.22 0.10
C TYR A 79 0.47 -1.33 -0.71
N ASN A 80 -0.39 -0.64 0.03
CA ASN A 80 -1.22 0.48 -0.42
C ASN A 80 -0.72 1.79 0.20
N PHE A 81 -0.62 2.83 -0.62
CA PHE A 81 -0.07 4.15 -0.26
C PHE A 81 -1.17 5.20 -0.39
N GLU A 82 -1.71 5.66 0.74
CA GLU A 82 -2.77 6.69 0.77
C GLU A 82 -2.16 8.08 1.06
N LEU A 83 -2.41 9.05 0.18
CA LEU A 83 -2.01 10.45 0.40
C LEU A 83 -3.01 11.13 1.35
N LEU A 84 -2.57 11.40 2.59
CA LEU A 84 -3.40 12.02 3.62
C LEU A 84 -3.43 13.55 3.54
N ASP A 85 -2.28 14.17 3.24
CA ASP A 85 -2.15 15.61 3.02
C ASP A 85 -1.17 15.86 1.87
N ASN A 86 -1.54 16.74 0.94
CA ASN A 86 -0.73 17.07 -0.22
C ASN A 86 0.01 18.42 -0.09
N ASN A 87 -0.14 19.15 1.01
CA ASN A 87 0.52 20.43 1.26
C ASN A 87 0.70 20.74 2.76
N LEU A 88 1.13 19.75 3.53
CA LEU A 88 1.46 19.94 4.95
C LEU A 88 2.71 20.83 5.07
N THR A 89 2.69 21.82 5.97
CA THR A 89 3.81 22.73 6.20
C THR A 89 4.30 22.61 7.65
N ILE A 90 5.62 22.41 7.82
CA ILE A 90 6.28 22.30 9.13
C ILE A 90 7.62 23.04 9.02
N ASP A 91 7.92 23.92 9.97
CA ASP A 91 9.14 24.75 10.03
C ASP A 91 9.53 25.41 8.69
N ASP A 92 8.52 26.02 8.03
CA ASP A 92 8.54 26.65 6.70
C ASP A 92 8.86 25.73 5.50
N GLU A 93 9.15 24.44 5.71
CA GLU A 93 9.19 23.42 4.67
C GLU A 93 7.80 22.88 4.33
N THR A 94 7.60 22.38 3.11
CA THR A 94 6.33 21.80 2.64
C THR A 94 6.51 20.35 2.20
N TYR A 95 5.57 19.49 2.57
CA TYR A 95 5.63 18.04 2.41
C TYR A 95 4.37 17.47 1.73
N TYR A 96 4.50 16.25 1.21
CA TYR A 96 3.39 15.30 1.08
C TYR A 96 3.39 14.39 2.32
N LEU A 97 2.22 14.04 2.86
CA LEU A 97 2.06 13.06 3.95
C LEU A 97 1.32 11.82 3.44
N TYR A 98 1.98 10.67 3.50
CA TYR A 98 1.44 9.37 3.13
C TYR A 98 1.22 8.45 4.33
N GLN A 99 0.22 7.59 4.20
CA GLN A 99 -0.02 6.42 5.04
C GLN A 99 0.25 5.15 4.23
N VAL A 100 1.25 4.37 4.66
CA VAL A 100 1.50 3.03 4.11
C VAL A 100 0.64 2.01 4.84
N SER A 101 0.11 1.02 4.13
CA SER A 101 -0.81 0.01 4.65
C SER A 101 -0.67 -1.31 3.90
N ASP A 102 -1.00 -2.43 4.52
CA ASP A 102 -1.14 -3.75 3.88
C ASP A 102 -2.58 -4.27 4.04
N SER A 103 -2.79 -5.59 3.92
CA SER A 103 -4.09 -6.25 4.15
C SER A 103 -4.49 -6.35 5.63
N ILE A 104 -3.57 -6.12 6.57
CA ILE A 104 -3.75 -6.21 8.02
C ILE A 104 -4.06 -4.82 8.59
N GLY A 105 -3.37 -3.77 8.12
CA GLY A 105 -3.68 -2.39 8.49
C GLY A 105 -2.64 -1.33 8.12
N PRO A 106 -2.77 -0.10 8.66
CA PRO A 106 -1.81 0.98 8.47
C PRO A 106 -0.58 0.83 9.36
N PHE A 107 0.61 0.95 8.76
CA PHE A 107 1.88 1.06 9.47
C PHE A 107 1.99 2.41 10.19
N LYS A 108 2.85 2.50 11.21
CA LYS A 108 3.10 3.75 11.95
C LYS A 108 4.59 3.87 12.25
N PRO A 109 5.20 5.07 12.20
CA PRO A 109 4.61 6.40 11.92
C PRO A 109 4.10 6.58 10.47
N GLY A 110 3.51 7.74 10.17
CA GLY A 110 3.25 8.15 8.79
C GLY A 110 4.53 8.58 8.07
N VAL A 111 4.47 8.76 6.75
CA VAL A 111 5.65 9.06 5.92
C VAL A 111 5.51 10.45 5.30
N LEU A 112 6.43 11.35 5.62
CA LEU A 112 6.57 12.63 4.93
C LEU A 112 7.52 12.50 3.74
N VAL A 113 7.25 13.27 2.70
CA VAL A 113 8.16 13.51 1.58
C VAL A 113 8.34 15.01 1.40
N ASN A 114 9.54 15.54 1.61
CA ASN A 114 9.82 16.97 1.39
C ASN A 114 9.65 17.30 -0.11
N LYS A 115 8.86 18.34 -0.43
CA LYS A 115 8.53 18.69 -1.82
C LYS A 115 9.71 19.17 -2.68
N ILE A 116 10.79 19.63 -2.05
CA ILE A 116 11.95 20.24 -2.70
C ILE A 116 13.05 19.19 -2.91
N THR A 117 13.38 18.44 -1.85
CA THR A 117 14.49 17.47 -1.84
C THR A 117 14.05 16.05 -2.19
N GLY A 118 12.76 15.73 -2.00
CA GLY A 118 12.25 14.36 -2.07
C GLY A 118 12.67 13.47 -0.90
N GLU A 119 13.29 14.04 0.14
CA GLU A 119 13.76 13.32 1.33
C GLU A 119 12.58 12.81 2.16
N LEU A 120 12.75 11.62 2.73
CA LEU A 120 11.71 10.93 3.51
C LEU A 120 11.91 11.12 5.01
N PHE A 121 10.81 11.28 5.74
CA PHE A 121 10.81 11.34 7.20
C PHE A 121 9.65 10.56 7.82
N CYS A 122 9.85 10.12 9.06
CA CYS A 122 8.81 9.61 9.94
C CYS A 122 7.98 10.77 10.50
N TYR A 123 6.66 10.64 10.55
CA TYR A 123 5.74 11.60 11.20
C TYR A 123 4.82 10.91 12.20
N TYR A 124 5.03 11.21 13.48
CA TYR A 124 4.31 10.59 14.59
C TYR A 124 3.01 11.35 14.91
N SER A 125 2.08 10.69 15.59
CA SER A 125 0.75 11.24 15.91
C SER A 125 0.74 12.38 16.94
N ASP A 126 1.90 12.74 17.50
CA ASP A 126 2.10 13.92 18.35
C ASP A 126 2.65 15.13 17.56
N GLY A 127 2.88 14.98 16.25
CA GLY A 127 3.46 15.99 15.37
C GLY A 127 4.99 15.98 15.30
N SER A 128 5.67 15.06 15.97
CA SER A 128 7.13 14.95 15.90
C SER A 128 7.61 14.30 14.58
N ILE A 129 8.77 14.74 14.11
CA ILE A 129 9.46 14.23 12.92
C ILE A 129 10.72 13.46 13.36
N ALA A 130 11.01 12.35 12.69
CA ALA A 130 12.30 11.65 12.81
C ALA A 130 12.79 11.12 11.44
N ALA A 131 14.00 10.56 11.40
CA ALA A 131 14.56 9.99 10.17
C ALA A 131 13.70 8.81 9.66
N PHE A 132 13.57 8.67 8.34
CA PHE A 132 12.80 7.55 7.77
C PHE A 132 13.40 6.16 8.09
N SER A 133 14.66 6.09 8.51
CA SER A 133 15.27 4.85 9.02
C SER A 133 14.69 4.35 10.35
N GLU A 134 13.80 5.10 11.00
CA GLU A 134 12.98 4.63 12.13
C GLU A 134 11.65 3.98 11.67
N HIS A 135 11.29 4.07 10.39
CA HIS A 135 10.03 3.53 9.89
C HIS A 135 10.07 1.99 9.83
N PRO A 136 9.03 1.26 10.28
CA PRO A 136 9.04 -0.21 10.28
C PRO A 136 9.21 -0.89 8.90
N LEU A 137 9.03 -0.14 7.81
CA LEU A 137 9.25 -0.60 6.42
C LEU A 137 10.52 -0.05 5.78
N TYR A 138 11.44 0.52 6.57
CA TYR A 138 12.74 0.95 6.04
C TYR A 138 13.63 -0.25 5.75
N VAL A 139 13.98 -0.43 4.47
CA VAL A 139 15.05 -1.32 4.04
C VAL A 139 16.25 -0.44 3.67
N ASP A 140 17.42 -0.71 4.24
CA ASP A 140 18.64 0.01 3.90
C ASP A 140 19.09 -0.37 2.46
N PRO A 141 19.13 0.59 1.50
CA PRO A 141 19.39 0.29 0.10
C PRO A 141 20.84 -0.13 -0.19
N ASP A 142 21.79 0.13 0.72
CA ASP A 142 23.16 -0.39 0.60
C ASP A 142 23.27 -1.86 1.10
N ILE A 143 22.23 -2.39 1.75
CA ILE A 143 22.12 -3.83 2.07
C ILE A 143 21.57 -4.57 0.84
N THR A 144 22.44 -4.81 -0.14
CA THR A 144 22.19 -5.74 -1.25
C THR A 144 22.03 -7.16 -0.72
N GLU A 145 20.78 -7.60 -0.49
CA GLU A 145 20.37 -8.89 0.11
C GLU A 145 21.13 -9.26 1.39
N GLN A 146 20.45 -9.20 2.55
CA GLN A 146 21.06 -9.47 3.85
C GLN A 146 21.42 -10.96 4.04
N THR A 147 22.49 -11.38 3.38
CA THR A 147 23.14 -12.70 3.44
C THR A 147 23.92 -12.82 4.75
N GLY A 148 23.20 -12.75 5.86
CA GLY A 148 23.66 -13.31 7.13
C GLY A 148 24.05 -14.78 6.92
N ALA A 149 25.08 -15.24 7.63
CA ALA A 149 25.73 -16.53 7.33
C ALA A 149 24.83 -17.78 7.48
N ASP A 150 23.63 -17.62 8.02
CA ASP A 150 22.62 -18.64 8.22
C ASP A 150 21.42 -18.53 7.24
N VAL A 151 21.37 -17.50 6.37
CA VAL A 151 20.30 -17.31 5.39
C VAL A 151 20.45 -18.30 4.22
N ILE A 152 19.41 -19.10 3.98
CA ILE A 152 19.34 -20.08 2.90
C ILE A 152 18.91 -19.41 1.59
N SER A 153 19.24 -19.98 0.42
CA SER A 153 18.72 -19.44 -0.84
C SER A 153 17.26 -19.80 -1.07
N GLN A 154 16.58 -19.08 -1.99
CA GLN A 154 15.26 -19.48 -2.50
C GLN A 154 15.25 -20.93 -3.03
N GLN A 155 16.35 -21.41 -3.63
CA GLN A 155 16.43 -22.79 -4.12
C GLN A 155 16.52 -23.80 -2.95
N ASP A 156 17.28 -23.50 -1.90
CA ASP A 156 17.30 -24.30 -0.67
C ASP A 156 15.95 -24.31 0.03
N ALA A 157 15.24 -23.18 0.03
CA ALA A 157 13.89 -23.06 0.58
C ALA A 157 12.89 -23.96 -0.17
N LEU A 158 12.95 -23.96 -1.50
CA LEU A 158 12.15 -24.85 -2.35
C LEU A 158 12.54 -26.33 -2.16
N ASP A 159 13.82 -26.65 -1.98
CA ASP A 159 14.26 -28.02 -1.75
C ASP A 159 13.90 -28.55 -0.35
N ARG A 160 13.84 -27.68 0.67
CA ARG A 160 13.20 -28.00 1.96
C ARG A 160 11.70 -28.29 1.80
N LEU A 161 10.98 -27.46 1.03
CA LEU A 161 9.56 -27.64 0.77
C LEU A 161 9.26 -28.91 -0.05
N ARG A 162 10.11 -29.25 -1.04
CA ARG A 162 10.11 -30.51 -1.81
C ARG A 162 10.41 -31.75 -0.93
N GLY A 163 11.04 -31.57 0.22
CA GLY A 163 11.23 -32.62 1.22
C GLY A 163 9.94 -33.02 1.97
N ILE A 164 8.86 -32.23 1.84
CA ILE A 164 7.57 -32.47 2.48
C ILE A 164 6.62 -33.18 1.51
N GLN A 165 5.94 -34.22 1.99
CA GLN A 165 4.96 -34.98 1.20
C GLN A 165 3.77 -34.11 0.81
N ALA A 166 3.29 -34.24 -0.43
CA ALA A 166 2.10 -33.57 -0.98
C ALA A 166 0.95 -33.40 0.04
N LYS A 167 0.57 -34.49 0.72
CA LYS A 167 -0.54 -34.53 1.69
C LYS A 167 -0.39 -33.56 2.86
N ASP A 168 0.84 -33.30 3.33
CA ASP A 168 1.13 -32.48 4.51
C ASP A 168 1.19 -30.99 4.10
N LEU A 169 1.70 -30.72 2.89
CA LEU A 169 1.51 -29.44 2.18
C LEU A 169 0.01 -29.17 1.91
N GLY A 170 -0.81 -30.21 1.73
CA GLY A 170 -2.23 -30.13 1.35
C GLY A 170 -2.45 -30.19 -0.17
N LEU A 171 -1.41 -30.51 -0.94
CA LEU A 171 -1.45 -30.56 -2.39
C LEU A 171 -2.02 -31.90 -2.91
N PRO A 172 -2.78 -31.91 -4.02
CA PRO A 172 -3.29 -33.14 -4.64
C PRO A 172 -2.22 -34.06 -5.25
N LYS A 173 -1.02 -33.54 -5.51
CA LYS A 173 0.14 -34.25 -6.09
C LYS A 173 1.45 -33.73 -5.47
N GLU A 174 2.57 -34.38 -5.79
CA GLU A 174 3.89 -33.91 -5.37
C GLU A 174 4.25 -32.55 -5.97
N LEU A 175 5.01 -31.75 -5.21
CA LEU A 175 5.34 -30.35 -5.53
C LEU A 175 6.04 -30.17 -6.89
N SER A 176 6.70 -31.21 -7.40
CA SER A 176 7.37 -31.23 -8.70
C SER A 176 6.44 -31.32 -9.92
N GLU A 177 5.13 -31.54 -9.74
CA GLU A 177 4.13 -31.52 -10.82
C GLU A 177 3.48 -30.13 -11.02
N TYR A 178 4.01 -29.09 -10.38
CA TYR A 178 3.43 -27.75 -10.37
C TYR A 178 4.45 -26.67 -10.75
N SER A 179 3.93 -25.56 -11.27
CA SER A 179 4.72 -24.35 -11.51
C SER A 179 4.88 -23.60 -10.19
N ILE A 180 6.10 -23.16 -9.91
CA ILE A 180 6.48 -22.43 -8.69
C ILE A 180 6.83 -21.01 -9.08
N ASP A 181 6.33 -20.04 -8.33
CA ASP A 181 6.75 -18.63 -8.40
C ASP A 181 7.13 -18.15 -7.00
N PHE A 182 8.11 -17.25 -6.91
CA PHE A 182 8.54 -16.65 -5.65
C PHE A 182 8.00 -15.23 -5.55
N ASP A 183 7.56 -14.84 -4.36
CA ASP A 183 7.31 -13.44 -4.08
C ASP A 183 8.64 -12.67 -4.18
N GLY A 184 8.60 -11.48 -4.80
CA GLY A 184 9.77 -10.64 -5.03
C GLY A 184 10.24 -9.85 -3.81
N TRP A 185 9.77 -10.24 -2.62
CA TRP A 185 10.00 -9.62 -1.32
C TRP A 185 9.83 -10.68 -0.22
N THR A 186 10.37 -10.41 0.97
CA THR A 186 10.19 -11.27 2.14
C THR A 186 8.91 -10.90 2.89
N THR A 187 8.29 -11.89 3.55
CA THR A 187 7.07 -11.70 4.35
C THR A 187 7.33 -12.15 5.78
N ASN A 188 6.94 -11.33 6.77
CA ASN A 188 6.97 -11.76 8.16
C ASN A 188 5.75 -12.63 8.49
N VAL A 189 5.99 -13.83 9.01
CA VAL A 189 4.97 -14.82 9.39
C VAL A 189 5.24 -15.27 10.81
N ASN A 190 4.35 -14.92 11.75
CA ASN A 190 4.48 -15.26 13.17
C ASN A 190 5.85 -14.85 13.77
N ASP A 191 6.24 -13.59 13.56
CA ASP A 191 7.54 -12.98 13.93
C ASP A 191 8.77 -13.57 13.20
N VAL A 192 8.59 -14.44 12.20
CA VAL A 192 9.68 -15.05 11.40
C VAL A 192 9.66 -14.53 9.96
N GLU A 193 10.78 -13.95 9.51
CA GLU A 193 10.93 -13.53 8.12
C GLU A 193 11.09 -14.73 7.17
N CYS A 194 10.31 -14.73 6.08
CA CYS A 194 10.17 -15.85 5.17
C CYS A 194 10.20 -15.45 3.69
N TYR A 195 10.66 -16.35 2.82
CA TYR A 195 10.33 -16.34 1.40
C TYR A 195 8.88 -16.77 1.19
N GLY A 196 8.10 -15.99 0.45
CA GLY A 196 6.78 -16.39 -0.06
C GLY A 196 6.91 -17.23 -1.34
N ILE A 197 6.17 -18.34 -1.41
CA ILE A 197 6.23 -19.34 -2.49
C ILE A 197 4.82 -19.68 -2.94
N ASN A 198 4.48 -19.29 -4.16
CA ASN A 198 3.17 -19.50 -4.78
C ASN A 198 3.22 -20.71 -5.73
N VAL A 199 2.28 -21.64 -5.56
CA VAL A 199 2.26 -22.93 -6.28
C VAL A 199 1.02 -23.02 -7.15
N TYR A 200 1.23 -23.26 -8.44
CA TYR A 200 0.20 -23.21 -9.47
C TYR A 200 -0.02 -24.57 -10.15
N ALA A 201 -1.29 -24.98 -10.22
CA ALA A 201 -1.72 -25.97 -11.19
C ALA A 201 -1.87 -25.30 -12.56
N GLU A 202 -1.11 -25.77 -13.54
CA GLU A 202 -1.38 -25.46 -14.94
C GLU A 202 -2.56 -26.32 -15.45
N SER A 203 -3.44 -25.69 -16.22
CA SER A 203 -4.49 -26.34 -17.00
C SER A 203 -4.51 -25.72 -18.40
N GLU A 204 -5.14 -26.39 -19.39
CA GLU A 204 -5.20 -25.95 -20.80
C GLU A 204 -5.70 -24.51 -21.05
N LYS A 205 -6.21 -23.81 -20.02
CA LYS A 205 -6.90 -22.51 -20.13
C LYS A 205 -6.52 -21.48 -19.06
N GLN A 206 -5.91 -21.91 -17.95
CA GLN A 206 -5.55 -21.02 -16.83
C GLN A 206 -4.50 -21.67 -15.91
N MET A 207 -3.62 -20.85 -15.34
CA MET A 207 -2.91 -21.17 -14.10
C MET A 207 -3.84 -20.90 -12.92
N THR A 208 -3.85 -21.78 -11.93
CA THR A 208 -4.66 -21.61 -10.71
C THR A 208 -3.77 -21.82 -9.49
N VAL A 209 -3.76 -20.88 -8.53
CA VAL A 209 -3.07 -21.07 -7.25
C VAL A 209 -3.72 -22.24 -6.51
N ILE A 210 -2.90 -23.19 -6.06
CA ILE A 210 -3.33 -24.39 -5.31
C ILE A 210 -2.64 -24.52 -3.94
N GLY A 211 -1.68 -23.65 -3.66
CA GLY A 211 -0.99 -23.57 -2.38
C GLY A 211 -0.12 -22.32 -2.33
N GLN A 212 -0.03 -21.75 -1.13
CA GLN A 212 0.85 -20.64 -0.81
C GLN A 212 1.60 -21.02 0.46
N PHE A 213 2.93 -20.95 0.37
CA PHE A 213 3.85 -21.48 1.38
C PHE A 213 4.87 -20.42 1.76
N TYR A 214 5.31 -20.46 3.01
CA TYR A 214 6.31 -19.55 3.54
C TYR A 214 7.44 -20.38 4.14
N VAL A 215 8.69 -20.07 3.78
CA VAL A 215 9.88 -20.75 4.31
C VAL A 215 10.78 -19.71 4.94
N ALA A 216 11.10 -19.91 6.22
CA ALA A 216 11.94 -18.99 6.99
C ALA A 216 13.31 -18.78 6.32
N LEU A 217 13.87 -17.57 6.42
CA LEU A 217 15.18 -17.26 5.84
C LEU A 217 16.31 -18.12 6.42
N ASP A 218 16.23 -18.51 7.69
CA ASP A 218 17.16 -19.46 8.34
C ASP A 218 16.83 -20.95 8.03
N GLY A 219 15.71 -21.19 7.34
CA GLY A 219 15.17 -22.51 7.07
C GLY A 219 14.69 -23.30 8.29
N SER A 220 14.61 -22.69 9.48
CA SER A 220 14.18 -23.36 10.72
C SER A 220 12.71 -23.81 10.68
N SER A 221 11.89 -23.02 9.98
CA SER A 221 10.43 -23.06 10.04
C SER A 221 9.83 -22.98 8.65
N MET A 222 8.69 -23.63 8.45
CA MET A 222 7.89 -23.55 7.23
C MET A 222 6.41 -23.48 7.57
N PHE A 223 5.65 -22.70 6.80
CA PHE A 223 4.24 -22.44 7.00
C PHE A 223 3.48 -22.57 5.68
N LYS A 224 2.16 -22.69 5.77
CA LYS A 224 1.24 -22.62 4.62
C LYS A 224 0.01 -21.80 4.97
N TYR A 225 -0.56 -21.12 3.99
CA TYR A 225 -1.91 -20.60 4.12
C TYR A 225 -2.92 -21.76 4.10
N ASP A 226 -3.82 -21.79 5.07
CA ASP A 226 -4.92 -22.75 5.19
C ASP A 226 -6.24 -22.03 4.86
N SER A 227 -6.78 -22.31 3.68
CA SER A 227 -8.00 -21.67 3.16
C SER A 227 -9.31 -22.21 3.72
N GLU A 228 -9.29 -23.25 4.59
CA GLU A 228 -10.45 -23.62 5.41
C GLU A 228 -10.47 -22.85 6.74
N ALA A 229 -9.29 -22.43 7.24
CA ALA A 229 -9.14 -21.66 8.47
C ALA A 229 -9.07 -20.13 8.24
N ASP A 230 -8.65 -19.68 7.05
CA ASP A 230 -8.24 -18.31 6.74
C ASP A 230 -7.07 -17.82 7.62
N ASP A 231 -6.04 -18.67 7.77
CA ASP A 231 -4.91 -18.51 8.70
C ASP A 231 -3.60 -19.11 8.13
N ILE A 232 -2.44 -18.70 8.65
CA ILE A 232 -1.12 -19.21 8.22
C ILE A 232 -0.57 -20.21 9.26
N VAL A 233 -0.63 -21.49 8.91
CA VAL A 233 -0.35 -22.60 9.83
C VAL A 233 1.03 -23.23 9.60
N ALA A 234 1.75 -23.55 10.68
CA ALA A 234 3.07 -24.18 10.62
C ALA A 234 3.01 -25.63 10.09
N ILE A 235 3.88 -25.94 9.12
CA ILE A 235 4.02 -27.26 8.49
C ILE A 235 4.77 -28.20 9.43
N LYS A 236 4.07 -29.18 9.99
CA LYS A 236 4.62 -30.12 10.97
C LYS A 236 5.32 -31.29 10.28
N VAL A 237 6.62 -31.12 10.03
CA VAL A 237 7.54 -32.21 9.64
C VAL A 237 7.49 -33.33 10.70
N LYS A 238 7.58 -34.60 10.27
CA LYS A 238 7.48 -35.81 11.11
C LYS A 238 8.59 -36.80 10.82
#